data_AF-A0A496XTV3-F1
#
_entry.id   AF-A0A496XTV3-F1
#
_cell.length_a   1.000
_cell.length_b   1.000
_cell.length_c   1.000
_cell.angle_alpha   90.00
_cell.angle_beta   90.00
_cell.angle_gamma   90.00
#
_symmetry.space_group_name_H-M   'P 1'
#
loop_
_entity.id
_entity.type
_entity.pdbx_description
1 polymer ?
#
loop_
_entity_poly.entity_id
_entity_poly.type
_entity_poly.pdbx_seq_one_letter_code
_entity_poly.pdbx_strand_id
1 'polypeptide(L)'
;MKKLLIFFLFTSLQAHAFTFNNNIEARFEDPSIVVNINGADCENSQLDPDTLYQMAYDAVTDYWNQVPSSSLFLKMGTITEDATNTFYTEPICSSQDPCVPNENIKVDKYILISCNDDPQNFPSKNILGLTLTNNISGGYIRGALFLLNDTPGNLFNDLSRDEIVAVIAHEIGHAVGLGHSPTEDALMYFSLIPKRRSVGGDDIAGVTYLYPKEQPFGIISCASIDTGGGPHFFFPFLLGLALISFIIRKVKIS
;
A
#
# COMPACT_ATOMS: atom_id res chain seq x y z
N MET A 1 -23.52 29.82 -42.75
CA MET A 1 -23.63 29.46 -41.32
C MET A 1 -22.71 28.28 -41.05
N LYS A 2 -21.53 28.54 -40.45
CA LYS A 2 -20.51 27.52 -40.16
C LYS A 2 -21.01 26.65 -39.00
N LYS A 3 -21.29 25.37 -39.24
CA LYS A 3 -21.54 24.40 -38.18
C LYS A 3 -20.18 24.00 -37.58
N LEU A 4 -19.94 24.49 -36.37
CA LEU A 4 -18.82 24.10 -35.52
C LEU A 4 -19.08 22.67 -35.03
N LEU A 5 -18.29 21.70 -35.47
CA LEU A 5 -18.31 20.34 -34.94
C LEU A 5 -17.29 20.29 -33.78
N ILE A 6 -17.78 20.34 -32.55
CA ILE A 6 -16.94 20.17 -31.35
C ILE A 6 -16.77 18.66 -31.14
N PHE A 7 -15.57 18.16 -31.45
CA PHE A 7 -15.16 16.80 -31.09
C PHE A 7 -14.66 16.84 -29.65
N PHE A 8 -15.46 16.38 -28.69
CA PHE A 8 -15.04 16.21 -27.30
C PHE A 8 -14.03 15.05 -27.25
N LEU A 9 -12.74 15.38 -27.25
CA LEU A 9 -11.67 14.44 -26.90
C LEU A 9 -11.82 14.17 -25.39
N PHE A 10 -12.45 13.06 -25.01
CA PHE A 10 -12.37 12.54 -23.65
C PHE A 10 -10.95 12.02 -23.42
N THR A 11 -10.01 12.94 -23.21
CA THR A 11 -8.74 12.60 -22.57
C THR A 11 -9.07 12.32 -21.11
N SER A 12 -9.31 11.05 -20.77
CA SER A 12 -9.39 10.61 -19.38
C SER A 12 -8.00 10.81 -18.78
N LEU A 13 -7.78 11.98 -18.16
CA LEU A 13 -6.65 12.15 -17.25
C LEU A 13 -6.88 11.17 -16.11
N GLN A 14 -6.09 10.10 -16.04
CA GLN A 14 -6.05 9.23 -14.87
C GLN A 14 -5.39 10.03 -13.75
N ALA A 15 -6.20 10.76 -12.99
CA ALA A 15 -5.77 11.37 -11.74
C ALA A 15 -5.85 10.28 -10.67
N HIS A 16 -4.69 9.79 -10.23
CA HIS A 16 -4.59 8.90 -9.08
C HIS A 16 -4.52 9.75 -7.80
N ALA A 17 -5.15 9.28 -6.71
CA ALA A 17 -5.14 9.98 -5.43
C ALA A 17 -4.02 9.48 -4.49
N PHE A 18 -3.47 8.29 -4.75
CA PHE A 18 -2.38 7.73 -3.98
C PHE A 18 -1.14 8.61 -4.04
N THR A 19 -0.36 8.57 -2.97
CA THR A 19 0.92 9.25 -2.86
C THR A 19 2.03 8.25 -2.58
N PHE A 20 3.28 8.70 -2.63
CA PHE A 20 4.45 7.91 -2.27
C PHE A 20 5.12 8.52 -1.04
N ASN A 21 5.70 7.68 -0.19
CA ASN A 21 6.45 8.15 0.99
C ASN A 21 7.85 8.69 0.66
N ASN A 22 8.20 8.72 -0.63
CA ASN A 22 9.48 9.19 -1.11
C ASN A 22 9.29 9.91 -2.45
N ASN A 23 10.20 10.84 -2.75
CA ASN A 23 10.10 11.72 -3.92
C ASN A 23 10.55 11.05 -5.24
N ILE A 24 10.87 9.76 -5.22
CA ILE A 24 11.45 9.04 -6.37
C ILE A 24 10.66 7.79 -6.77
N GLU A 25 9.47 7.59 -6.19
CA GLU A 25 8.62 6.42 -6.42
C GLU A 25 9.36 5.08 -6.15
N ALA A 26 10.26 5.10 -5.16
CA ALA A 26 11.08 3.96 -4.79
C ALA A 26 10.20 2.79 -4.36
N ARG A 27 10.61 1.60 -4.79
CA ARG A 27 10.01 0.31 -4.46
C ARG A 27 11.10 -0.73 -4.25
N PHE A 28 10.75 -1.87 -3.68
CA PHE A 28 11.67 -3.01 -3.71
C PHE A 28 11.83 -3.52 -5.15
N GLU A 29 13.05 -3.91 -5.50
CA GLU A 29 13.37 -4.46 -6.82
C GLU A 29 12.74 -5.85 -7.03
N ASP A 30 12.81 -6.70 -6.00
CA ASP A 30 12.11 -7.98 -5.95
C ASP A 30 10.77 -7.78 -5.23
N PRO A 31 9.62 -8.05 -5.88
CA PRO A 31 8.31 -7.91 -5.25
C PRO A 31 8.05 -8.96 -4.16
N SER A 32 8.88 -10.00 -4.04
CA SER A 32 8.82 -10.98 -2.96
C SER A 32 9.64 -10.50 -1.75
N ILE A 33 9.02 -9.75 -0.85
CA ILE A 33 9.71 -9.08 0.27
C ILE A 33 9.54 -9.89 1.56
N VAL A 34 10.61 -10.01 2.34
CA VAL A 34 10.56 -10.65 3.67
C VAL A 34 10.21 -9.60 4.73
N VAL A 35 9.35 -9.98 5.68
CA VAL A 35 8.98 -9.19 6.86
C VAL A 35 9.48 -9.93 8.10
N ASN A 36 10.44 -9.34 8.80
CA ASN A 36 11.00 -9.86 10.04
C ASN A 36 10.51 -9.04 11.24
N ILE A 37 10.54 -9.67 12.41
CA ILE A 37 10.19 -9.03 13.69
C ILE A 37 11.44 -8.96 14.55
N ASN A 38 11.69 -7.84 15.20
CA ASN A 38 12.73 -7.75 16.22
C ASN A 38 12.34 -8.60 17.44
N GLY A 39 13.29 -9.37 17.99
CA GLY A 39 13.02 -10.28 19.11
C GLY A 39 12.87 -9.64 20.49
N ALA A 40 12.97 -8.31 20.60
CA ALA A 40 12.73 -7.60 21.86
C ALA A 40 11.23 -7.50 22.19
N ASP A 41 10.90 -7.65 23.47
CA ASP A 41 9.55 -7.41 23.98
C ASP A 41 9.19 -5.92 23.94
N CYS A 42 7.97 -5.61 23.52
CA CYS A 42 7.43 -4.26 23.60
C CYS A 42 6.72 -4.09 24.95
N GLU A 43 7.52 -3.79 25.97
CA GLU A 43 7.11 -3.84 27.38
C GLU A 43 5.90 -2.92 27.67
N ASN A 44 5.90 -1.70 27.14
CA ASN A 44 4.85 -0.71 27.45
C ASN A 44 3.53 -1.01 26.72
N SER A 45 3.61 -1.62 25.55
CA SER A 45 2.48 -2.03 24.72
C SER A 45 1.98 -3.44 25.05
N GLN A 46 2.68 -4.17 25.92
CA GLN A 46 2.36 -5.54 26.32
C GLN A 46 2.26 -6.50 25.11
N LEU A 47 3.13 -6.30 24.12
CA LEU A 47 3.22 -7.12 22.92
C LEU A 47 4.55 -7.89 22.95
N ASP A 48 4.46 -9.20 23.14
CA ASP A 48 5.60 -10.08 22.95
C ASP A 48 5.88 -10.31 21.44
N PRO A 49 7.11 -10.69 21.05
CA PRO A 49 7.50 -10.90 19.66
C PRO A 49 6.65 -11.94 18.92
N ASP A 50 6.17 -12.98 19.58
CA ASP A 50 5.33 -14.01 18.95
C ASP A 50 3.95 -13.44 18.62
N THR A 51 3.36 -12.69 19.55
CA THR A 51 2.10 -11.97 19.34
C THR A 51 2.23 -10.96 18.20
N LEU A 52 3.30 -10.16 18.20
CA LEU A 52 3.57 -9.20 17.13
C LEU A 52 3.78 -9.91 15.78
N TYR A 53 4.48 -11.04 15.76
CA TYR A 53 4.64 -11.88 14.56
C TYR A 53 3.29 -12.34 14.00
N GLN A 54 2.39 -12.83 14.85
CA GLN A 54 1.06 -13.28 14.39
C GLN A 54 0.23 -12.11 13.87
N MET A 55 0.28 -10.94 14.50
CA MET A 55 -0.44 -9.75 14.01
C MET A 55 0.15 -9.25 12.68
N ALA A 56 1.47 -9.29 12.51
CA ALA A 56 2.12 -8.96 11.26
C ALA A 56 1.81 -9.98 10.16
N TYR A 57 1.73 -11.26 10.49
CA TYR A 57 1.28 -12.31 9.58
C TYR A 57 -0.12 -11.99 9.04
N ASP A 58 -1.09 -11.68 9.90
CA ASP A 58 -2.44 -11.32 9.49
C ASP A 58 -2.47 -10.04 8.64
N ALA A 59 -1.70 -9.01 9.03
CA ALA A 59 -1.59 -7.78 8.24
C ALA A 59 -1.06 -8.05 6.83
N VAL A 60 -0.10 -8.96 6.70
CA VAL A 60 0.44 -9.40 5.40
C VAL A 60 -0.59 -10.19 4.60
N THR A 61 -1.21 -11.22 5.20
CA THR A 61 -2.06 -12.17 4.48
C THR A 61 -3.42 -11.60 4.15
N ASP A 62 -3.99 -10.77 5.00
CA ASP A 62 -5.39 -10.34 4.90
C ASP A 62 -5.53 -9.02 4.13
N TYR A 63 -4.43 -8.27 3.96
CA TYR A 63 -4.43 -6.97 3.26
C TYR A 63 -3.61 -7.01 1.97
N TRP A 64 -2.28 -6.95 2.06
CA TRP A 64 -1.42 -6.69 0.89
C TRP A 64 -1.31 -7.89 -0.06
N ASN A 65 -1.23 -9.11 0.47
CA ASN A 65 -1.20 -10.32 -0.35
C ASN A 65 -2.55 -10.64 -1.03
N GLN A 66 -3.62 -9.91 -0.71
CA GLN A 66 -4.93 -10.06 -1.34
C GLN A 66 -5.09 -9.22 -2.62
N VAL A 67 -4.13 -8.35 -2.96
CA VAL A 67 -4.26 -7.46 -4.12
C VAL A 67 -3.94 -8.20 -5.43
N PRO A 68 -4.94 -8.58 -6.25
CA PRO A 68 -4.72 -9.50 -7.37
C PRO A 68 -4.01 -8.85 -8.56
N SER A 69 -4.10 -7.52 -8.67
CA SER A 69 -3.46 -6.71 -9.71
C SER A 69 -2.00 -6.40 -9.41
N SER A 70 -1.52 -6.68 -8.20
CA SER A 70 -0.15 -6.43 -7.78
C SER A 70 0.68 -7.72 -7.79
N SER A 71 1.96 -7.61 -8.14
CA SER A 71 2.94 -8.68 -8.02
C SER A 71 3.59 -8.72 -6.64
N LEU A 72 3.33 -7.72 -5.79
CA LEU A 72 3.79 -7.68 -4.40
C LEU A 72 3.39 -8.96 -3.67
N PHE A 73 4.36 -9.58 -3.03
CA PHE A 73 4.14 -10.74 -2.18
C PHE A 73 5.01 -10.66 -0.94
N LEU A 74 4.38 -10.41 0.20
CA LEU A 74 5.05 -10.32 1.48
C LEU A 74 5.12 -11.72 2.12
N LYS A 75 6.32 -12.09 2.55
CA LYS A 75 6.61 -13.36 3.24
C LYS A 75 7.02 -13.05 4.66
N MET A 76 6.35 -13.68 5.64
CA MET A 76 6.87 -13.64 7.00
C MET A 76 8.21 -14.39 7.05
N GLY A 77 9.22 -13.73 7.61
CA GLY A 77 10.52 -14.29 7.87
C GLY A 77 10.60 -14.81 9.30
N THR A 78 11.62 -14.38 10.03
CA THR A 78 11.91 -14.83 11.40
C THR A 78 11.77 -13.71 12.41
N ILE A 79 11.63 -14.10 13.68
CA ILE A 79 11.93 -13.22 14.80
C ILE A 79 13.46 -13.18 14.92
N THR A 80 14.06 -12.00 14.82
CA THR A 80 15.52 -11.84 14.81
C THR A 80 16.07 -11.91 16.23
N GLU A 81 17.11 -12.73 16.43
CA GLU A 81 17.87 -12.79 17.69
C GLU A 81 18.68 -11.51 17.96
N ASP A 82 18.88 -10.69 16.92
CA ASP A 82 19.59 -9.41 16.97
C ASP A 82 18.68 -8.32 17.59
N ALA A 83 18.32 -8.53 18.86
CA ALA A 83 17.64 -7.56 19.70
C ALA A 83 18.65 -6.50 20.17
N THR A 84 19.36 -5.86 19.23
CA THR A 84 20.19 -4.71 19.60
C THR A 84 19.27 -3.64 20.16
N ASN A 85 19.55 -3.21 21.39
CA ASN A 85 18.75 -2.20 22.09
C ASN A 85 18.60 -0.89 21.30
N THR A 86 19.43 -0.67 20.28
CA THR A 86 19.37 0.47 19.37
C THR A 86 18.02 0.60 18.67
N PHE A 87 17.41 -0.47 18.17
CA PHE A 87 16.09 -0.38 17.51
C PHE A 87 14.99 0.09 18.46
N TYR A 88 15.15 -0.25 19.76
CA TYR A 88 14.21 0.11 20.80
C TYR A 88 14.42 1.55 21.30
N THR A 89 15.66 2.02 21.44
CA THR A 89 15.95 3.30 22.13
C THR A 89 16.42 4.44 21.25
N GLU A 90 16.82 4.19 19.99
CA GLU A 90 17.40 5.24 19.15
C GLU A 90 16.34 5.94 18.30
N PRO A 91 16.52 7.24 17.99
CA PRO A 91 15.64 7.95 17.08
C PRO A 91 15.81 7.43 15.64
N ILE A 92 14.72 7.38 14.87
CA ILE A 92 14.71 6.88 13.48
C ILE A 92 15.48 7.80 12.54
N CYS A 93 15.53 9.10 12.87
CA CYS A 93 16.26 10.12 12.14
C CYS A 93 17.38 10.70 13.03
N SER A 94 18.57 10.88 12.47
CA SER A 94 19.69 11.60 13.09
C SER A 94 19.52 13.13 13.02
N SER A 95 18.76 13.63 12.05
CA SER A 95 18.28 15.03 11.96
C SER A 95 16.82 15.03 11.56
N GLN A 96 15.99 15.96 12.05
CA GLN A 96 14.53 15.91 11.84
C GLN A 96 14.01 16.69 10.63
N ASP A 97 14.79 17.60 10.04
CA ASP A 97 14.34 18.41 8.89
C ASP A 97 15.48 18.72 7.90
N PRO A 98 15.57 17.98 6.77
CA PRO A 98 14.83 16.76 6.46
C PRO A 98 15.29 15.58 7.36
N CYS A 99 14.44 14.56 7.50
CA CYS A 99 14.83 13.31 8.15
C CYS A 99 16.05 12.70 7.45
N VAL A 100 17.19 12.65 8.14
CA VAL A 100 18.35 11.85 7.71
C VAL A 100 18.32 10.55 8.50
N PRO A 101 18.16 9.38 7.84
CA PRO A 101 18.07 8.09 8.55
C PRO A 101 19.22 7.89 9.54
N ASN A 102 18.91 7.36 10.73
CA ASN A 102 19.93 7.00 11.71
C ASN A 102 20.62 5.69 11.29
N GLU A 103 21.91 5.74 11.01
CA GLU A 103 22.69 4.57 10.56
C GLU A 103 22.76 3.46 11.62
N ASN A 104 22.57 3.77 12.91
CA ASN A 104 22.59 2.77 14.00
C ASN A 104 21.41 1.78 13.97
N ILE A 105 20.33 2.15 13.28
CA ILE A 105 19.11 1.34 13.15
C ILE A 105 18.75 1.13 11.68
N LYS A 106 19.75 1.19 10.81
CA LYS A 106 19.58 0.94 9.39
C LYS A 106 19.25 -0.52 9.12
N VAL A 107 18.30 -0.74 8.21
CA VAL A 107 17.92 -2.08 7.76
C VAL A 107 18.55 -2.32 6.39
N ASP A 108 19.48 -3.29 6.32
CA ASP A 108 20.23 -3.55 5.08
C ASP A 108 19.37 -4.17 3.98
N LYS A 109 18.47 -5.05 4.38
CA LYS A 109 17.56 -5.77 3.49
C LYS A 109 16.24 -6.03 4.21
N TYR A 110 15.16 -6.28 3.47
CA TYR A 110 13.85 -6.69 4.02
C TYR A 110 13.10 -5.55 4.73
N ILE A 111 11.92 -5.87 5.26
CA ILE A 111 11.18 -5.04 6.20
C ILE A 111 11.46 -5.58 7.60
N LEU A 112 11.86 -4.72 8.54
CA LEU A 112 11.98 -5.05 9.95
C LEU A 112 10.91 -4.29 10.74
N ILE A 113 10.15 -5.01 11.55
CA ILE A 113 9.19 -4.45 12.51
C ILE A 113 9.83 -4.53 13.90
N SER A 114 9.88 -3.40 14.61
CA SER A 114 10.38 -3.32 15.98
C SER A 114 9.49 -2.39 16.79
N CYS A 115 9.46 -2.51 18.12
CA CYS A 115 9.03 -1.41 18.98
C CYS A 115 10.16 -0.40 19.17
N ASN A 116 9.77 0.80 19.60
CA ASN A 116 10.68 1.84 20.01
C ASN A 116 10.05 2.75 21.07
N ASP A 117 10.83 3.12 22.09
CA ASP A 117 10.41 3.95 23.22
C ASP A 117 11.02 5.36 23.22
N ASP A 118 11.72 5.74 22.14
CA ASP A 118 12.29 7.07 22.01
C ASP A 118 11.17 8.12 21.79
N PRO A 119 11.02 9.10 22.71
CA PRO A 119 9.96 10.12 22.61
C PRO A 119 10.13 11.09 21.42
N GLN A 120 11.30 11.15 20.79
CA GLN A 120 11.53 11.94 19.56
C GLN A 120 10.83 11.33 18.36
N ASN A 121 10.69 10.01 18.31
CA ASN A 121 9.95 9.31 17.27
C ASN A 121 8.44 9.46 17.49
N PHE A 122 8.01 9.58 18.74
CA PHE A 122 6.61 9.65 19.14
C PHE A 122 6.31 10.88 20.02
N PRO A 123 6.37 12.11 19.44
CA PRO A 123 6.09 13.34 20.18
C PRO A 123 4.63 13.44 20.68
N SER A 124 3.75 12.57 20.20
CA SER A 124 2.35 12.45 20.61
C SER A 124 1.94 10.98 20.71
N LYS A 125 1.13 10.67 21.71
CA LYS A 125 0.53 9.34 21.91
C LYS A 125 -0.37 8.89 20.75
N ASN A 126 -0.84 9.82 19.93
CA ASN A 126 -1.68 9.54 18.77
C ASN A 126 -0.89 8.97 17.58
N ILE A 127 0.44 8.97 17.64
CA ILE A 127 1.29 8.33 16.63
C ILE A 127 1.46 6.87 17.07
N LEU A 128 0.86 5.95 16.34
CA LEU A 128 0.86 4.53 16.69
C LEU A 128 2.07 3.80 16.08
N GLY A 129 2.51 4.23 14.91
CA GLY A 129 3.65 3.67 14.21
C GLY A 129 4.39 4.74 13.43
N LEU A 130 5.63 4.41 13.07
CA LEU A 130 6.44 5.23 12.19
C LEU A 130 7.27 4.32 11.30
N THR A 131 7.13 4.49 9.99
CA THR A 131 7.88 3.70 9.01
C THR A 131 8.79 4.57 8.16
N LEU A 132 10.04 4.14 8.01
CA LEU A 132 11.03 4.77 7.14
C LEU A 132 11.72 3.73 6.26
N THR A 133 11.75 4.01 4.96
CA THR A 133 12.61 3.30 4.00
C THR A 133 14.05 3.79 4.17
N ASN A 134 14.72 3.33 5.22
CA ASN A 134 16.02 3.85 5.68
C ASN A 134 17.22 3.36 4.87
N ASN A 135 17.01 2.53 3.85
CA ASN A 135 18.05 2.12 2.92
C ASN A 135 17.51 2.11 1.48
N ILE A 136 17.85 3.15 0.71
CA ILE A 136 17.49 3.30 -0.69
C ILE A 136 18.76 3.37 -1.53
N SER A 137 18.82 2.60 -2.61
CA SER A 137 19.94 2.61 -3.54
C SER A 137 19.48 2.39 -4.98
N GLY A 138 19.88 3.28 -5.87
CA GLY A 138 19.56 3.19 -7.30
C GLY A 138 18.07 3.33 -7.62
N GLY A 139 17.30 4.05 -6.81
CA GLY A 139 15.84 4.17 -6.95
C GLY A 139 15.06 3.00 -6.36
N TYR A 140 15.73 2.04 -5.71
CA TYR A 140 15.08 0.90 -5.07
C TYR A 140 15.21 0.95 -3.56
N ILE A 141 14.13 0.58 -2.89
CA ILE A 141 14.14 0.26 -1.46
C ILE A 141 14.94 -1.03 -1.30
N ARG A 142 15.97 -0.99 -0.46
CA ARG A 142 16.75 -2.15 -0.05
C ARG A 142 16.27 -2.65 1.30
N GLY A 143 16.01 -1.74 2.23
CA GLY A 143 15.42 -2.05 3.53
C GLY A 143 14.51 -0.95 4.06
N ALA A 144 13.57 -1.37 4.90
CA ALA A 144 12.63 -0.49 5.57
C ALA A 144 12.47 -0.91 7.04
N LEU A 145 12.29 0.09 7.89
CA LEU A 145 12.09 -0.08 9.33
C LEU A 145 10.72 0.49 9.71
N PHE A 146 9.89 -0.35 10.33
CA PHE A 146 8.67 0.06 11.01
C PHE A 146 8.91 0.01 12.52
N LEU A 147 8.79 1.17 13.17
CA LEU A 147 8.79 1.32 14.61
C LEU A 147 7.35 1.45 15.16
N LEU A 148 6.96 0.51 16.00
CA LEU A 148 5.74 0.55 16.80
C LEU A 148 5.97 1.42 18.04
N ASN A 149 5.02 2.30 18.36
CA ASN A 149 5.13 3.19 19.51
C ASN A 149 5.04 2.42 20.83
N ASP A 150 6.19 2.19 21.47
CA ASP A 150 6.30 1.60 22.79
C ASP A 150 6.66 2.62 23.87
N THR A 151 6.39 3.90 23.66
CA THR A 151 6.58 4.91 24.71
C THR A 151 5.62 4.67 25.89
N PRO A 152 6.00 5.04 27.13
CA PRO A 152 5.14 4.91 28.30
C PRO A 152 3.79 5.62 28.13
N GLY A 153 2.70 4.85 28.26
CA GLY A 153 1.34 5.35 28.13
C GLY A 153 0.90 5.63 26.69
N ASN A 154 1.47 4.90 25.73
CA ASN A 154 0.95 4.76 24.36
C ASN A 154 -0.51 4.23 24.36
N LEU A 155 -1.13 4.24 23.18
CA LEU A 155 -2.54 3.85 23.02
C LEU A 155 -2.75 2.38 22.66
N PHE A 156 -1.71 1.56 22.47
CA PHE A 156 -1.87 0.16 22.01
C PHE A 156 -2.71 -0.68 22.96
N ASN A 157 -2.58 -0.45 24.26
CA ASN A 157 -3.38 -1.16 25.27
C ASN A 157 -4.88 -0.87 25.19
N ASP A 158 -5.28 0.23 24.53
CA ASP A 158 -6.69 0.62 24.33
C ASP A 158 -7.26 0.14 22.99
N LEU A 159 -6.41 -0.38 22.09
CA LEU A 159 -6.81 -0.84 20.77
C LEU A 159 -7.22 -2.32 20.79
N SER A 160 -8.21 -2.65 19.96
CA SER A 160 -8.50 -4.05 19.66
C SER A 160 -7.41 -4.66 18.79
N ARG A 161 -7.25 -5.99 18.84
CA ARG A 161 -6.32 -6.72 17.99
C ARG A 161 -6.47 -6.37 16.50
N ASP A 162 -7.70 -6.27 16.00
CA ASP A 162 -7.97 -5.93 14.60
C ASP A 162 -7.48 -4.52 14.23
N GLU A 163 -7.58 -3.57 15.17
CA GLU A 163 -7.07 -2.22 14.96
C GLU A 163 -5.54 -2.21 14.93
N ILE A 164 -4.88 -3.00 15.79
CA ILE A 164 -3.43 -3.15 15.77
C ILE A 164 -2.98 -3.78 14.44
N VAL A 165 -3.66 -4.83 13.98
CA VAL A 165 -3.40 -5.45 12.67
C VAL A 165 -3.56 -4.42 11.54
N ALA A 166 -4.60 -3.59 11.58
CA ALA A 166 -4.80 -2.53 10.59
C ALA A 166 -3.69 -1.46 10.63
N VAL A 167 -3.19 -1.09 11.82
CA VAL A 167 -2.02 -0.21 11.97
C VAL A 167 -0.79 -0.85 11.36
N ILE A 168 -0.49 -2.11 11.68
CA ILE A 168 0.65 -2.83 11.11
C ILE A 168 0.52 -2.90 9.57
N ALA A 169 -0.67 -3.16 9.04
CA ALA A 169 -0.91 -3.17 7.61
C ALA A 169 -0.68 -1.80 6.97
N HIS A 170 -1.13 -0.71 7.59
CA HIS A 170 -0.87 0.65 7.15
C HIS A 170 0.63 0.95 7.07
N GLU A 171 1.37 0.63 8.14
CA GLU A 171 2.81 0.85 8.21
C GLU A 171 3.60 0.01 7.21
N ILE A 172 3.17 -1.23 6.96
CA ILE A 172 3.71 -2.05 5.86
C ILE A 172 3.48 -1.38 4.50
N GLY A 173 2.35 -0.69 4.30
CA GLY A 173 2.09 0.10 3.10
C GLY A 173 3.15 1.18 2.88
N HIS A 174 3.55 1.89 3.93
CA HIS A 174 4.70 2.78 3.89
C HIS A 174 6.01 2.03 3.59
N ALA A 175 6.25 0.89 4.23
CA ALA A 175 7.47 0.13 4.03
C ALA A 175 7.66 -0.28 2.55
N VAL A 176 6.58 -0.58 1.84
CA VAL A 176 6.61 -0.94 0.41
C VAL A 176 6.61 0.26 -0.54
N GLY A 177 6.52 1.49 -0.04
CA GLY A 177 6.71 2.73 -0.81
C GLY A 177 5.49 3.64 -0.93
N LEU A 178 4.33 3.28 -0.37
CA LEU A 178 3.13 4.11 -0.42
C LEU A 178 3.21 5.27 0.59
N GLY A 179 2.64 6.41 0.25
CA GLY A 179 2.43 7.53 1.15
C GLY A 179 0.99 7.57 1.66
N HIS A 180 0.66 8.59 2.46
CA HIS A 180 -0.71 8.77 2.92
C HIS A 180 -1.67 9.08 1.76
N SER A 181 -2.84 8.43 1.79
CA SER A 181 -3.95 8.75 0.89
C SER A 181 -4.79 9.90 1.46
N PRO A 182 -5.30 10.80 0.62
CA PRO A 182 -6.30 11.78 1.04
C PRO A 182 -7.71 11.18 1.17
N THR A 183 -7.90 9.91 0.81
CA THR A 183 -9.20 9.24 0.79
C THR A 183 -9.42 8.48 2.10
N GLU A 184 -10.53 8.75 2.80
CA GLU A 184 -10.82 8.15 4.11
C GLU A 184 -11.04 6.63 4.02
N ASP A 185 -11.49 6.11 2.88
CA ASP A 185 -11.71 4.68 2.62
C ASP A 185 -10.42 3.90 2.30
N ALA A 186 -9.31 4.58 2.05
CA ALA A 186 -8.00 3.96 1.88
C ALA A 186 -7.39 3.56 3.23
N LEU A 187 -6.80 2.37 3.31
CA LEU A 187 -5.99 1.92 4.44
C LEU A 187 -4.88 2.93 4.71
N MET A 188 -4.27 3.51 3.66
CA MET A 188 -3.23 4.53 3.78
C MET A 188 -3.76 5.91 4.20
N TYR A 189 -5.02 6.06 4.62
CA TYR A 189 -5.47 7.29 5.26
C TYR A 189 -4.71 7.52 6.57
N PHE A 190 -4.27 8.76 6.82
CA PHE A 190 -3.35 9.10 7.92
C PHE A 190 -3.87 8.84 9.35
N SER A 191 -5.18 8.58 9.50
CA SER A 191 -5.82 8.32 10.78
C SER A 191 -6.38 6.91 10.83
N LEU A 192 -6.24 6.24 11.98
CA LEU A 192 -6.88 4.96 12.22
C LEU A 192 -8.41 5.08 12.10
N ILE A 193 -8.99 4.28 11.21
CA ILE A 193 -10.44 4.15 11.07
C ILE A 193 -10.86 2.83 11.72
N PRO A 194 -11.66 2.85 12.81
CA PRO A 194 -12.10 1.64 13.47
C PRO A 194 -12.77 0.66 12.51
N LYS A 195 -12.50 -0.64 12.68
CA LYS A 195 -13.05 -1.74 11.85
C LYS A 195 -12.58 -1.75 10.38
N ARG A 196 -11.51 -1.02 10.03
CA ARG A 196 -10.87 -1.16 8.70
C ARG A 196 -10.21 -2.54 8.59
N ARG A 197 -10.75 -3.39 7.72
CA ARG A 197 -10.33 -4.79 7.55
C ARG A 197 -9.83 -5.15 6.14
N SER A 198 -9.62 -4.16 5.29
CA SER A 198 -9.19 -4.36 3.92
C SER A 198 -8.45 -3.14 3.39
N VAL A 199 -7.68 -3.36 2.32
CA VAL A 199 -7.16 -2.29 1.45
C VAL A 199 -8.30 -1.65 0.66
N GLY A 200 -8.22 -0.34 0.45
CA GLY A 200 -9.12 0.46 -0.36
C GLY A 200 -8.69 0.55 -1.83
N GLY A 201 -9.53 1.17 -2.65
CA GLY A 201 -9.28 1.29 -4.10
C GLY A 201 -8.02 2.10 -4.44
N ASP A 202 -7.75 3.15 -3.66
CA ASP A 202 -6.55 3.98 -3.84
C ASP A 202 -5.27 3.24 -3.47
N ASP A 203 -5.30 2.45 -2.39
CA ASP A 203 -4.18 1.58 -1.99
C ASP A 203 -3.89 0.53 -3.06
N ILE A 204 -4.93 -0.11 -3.60
CA ILE A 204 -4.83 -1.10 -4.69
C ILE A 204 -4.18 -0.45 -5.91
N ALA A 205 -4.60 0.76 -6.29
CA ALA A 205 -4.02 1.48 -7.41
C ALA A 205 -2.55 1.82 -7.19
N GLY A 206 -2.19 2.32 -6.00
CA GLY A 206 -0.81 2.67 -5.66
C GLY A 206 0.12 1.46 -5.63
N VAL A 207 -0.29 0.36 -4.98
CA VAL A 207 0.55 -0.85 -4.90
C VAL A 207 0.65 -1.57 -6.24
N THR A 208 -0.39 -1.51 -7.07
CA THR A 208 -0.35 -2.02 -8.45
C THR A 208 0.57 -1.19 -9.34
N TYR A 209 0.61 0.14 -9.12
CA TYR A 209 1.52 1.01 -9.84
C TYR A 209 2.99 0.69 -9.50
N LEU A 210 3.31 0.51 -8.21
CA LEU A 210 4.67 0.16 -7.78
C LEU A 210 5.04 -1.26 -8.19
N TYR A 211 4.17 -2.23 -7.95
CA TYR A 211 4.41 -3.65 -8.20
C TYR A 211 3.38 -4.18 -9.18
N PRO A 212 3.47 -3.85 -10.49
CA PRO A 212 2.49 -4.32 -11.45
C PRO A 212 2.59 -5.83 -11.59
N LYS A 213 1.44 -6.51 -11.60
CA LYS A 213 1.37 -7.90 -12.05
C LYS A 213 1.06 -7.91 -13.53
N GLU A 214 1.93 -8.55 -14.31
CA GLU A 214 1.58 -8.84 -15.70
C GLU A 214 0.34 -9.73 -15.70
N GLN A 215 -0.78 -9.15 -16.14
CA GLN A 215 -1.91 -9.96 -16.53
C GLN A 215 -1.53 -10.58 -17.89
N PRO A 216 -1.68 -11.90 -18.08
CA PRO A 216 -1.71 -12.42 -19.43
C PRO A 216 -2.83 -11.66 -20.16
N PHE A 217 -2.62 -11.29 -21.43
CA PHE A 217 -3.56 -10.68 -22.39
C PHE A 217 -3.39 -9.18 -22.67
N GLY A 218 -2.80 -8.92 -23.84
CA GLY A 218 -2.76 -7.60 -24.47
C GLY A 218 -4.11 -7.13 -25.01
N ILE A 219 -4.31 -5.80 -24.91
CA ILE A 219 -5.16 -4.91 -25.73
C ILE A 219 -6.68 -5.18 -25.80
N ILE A 220 -7.21 -6.34 -25.36
CA ILE A 220 -8.67 -6.58 -25.28
C ILE A 220 -8.99 -7.43 -24.04
N SER A 221 -9.14 -6.81 -22.87
CA SER A 221 -9.72 -7.47 -21.70
C SER A 221 -11.24 -7.28 -21.73
N CYS A 222 -11.96 -8.29 -22.20
CA CYS A 222 -13.38 -8.47 -21.91
C CYS A 222 -13.50 -9.52 -20.81
N ALA A 223 -13.66 -9.09 -19.56
CA ALA A 223 -14.05 -9.99 -18.48
C ALA A 223 -15.58 -10.05 -18.41
N SER A 224 -16.18 -11.20 -18.73
CA SER A 224 -17.60 -11.47 -18.52
C SER A 224 -17.77 -12.60 -17.51
N ILE A 225 -18.66 -12.42 -16.53
CA ILE A 225 -19.16 -13.52 -15.69
C ILE A 225 -20.38 -14.08 -16.39
N ASP A 226 -20.28 -15.30 -16.93
CA ASP A 226 -21.42 -16.05 -17.48
C ASP A 226 -21.99 -16.98 -16.41
N THR A 227 -23.32 -17.01 -16.29
CA THR A 227 -24.04 -17.96 -15.41
C THR A 227 -24.70 -19.10 -16.21
N GLY A 228 -24.46 -19.16 -17.53
CA GLY A 228 -24.83 -20.26 -18.41
C GLY A 228 -25.57 -19.76 -19.64
N GLY A 229 -24.91 -19.79 -20.79
CA GLY A 229 -25.56 -19.72 -22.10
C GLY A 229 -24.57 -19.44 -23.23
N GLY A 230 -24.41 -20.39 -24.15
CA GLY A 230 -23.40 -20.37 -25.21
C GLY A 230 -23.35 -19.08 -26.07
N PRO A 231 -22.23 -18.84 -26.77
CA PRO A 231 -21.90 -17.53 -27.31
C PRO A 231 -22.80 -17.15 -28.50
N HIS A 232 -23.64 -16.13 -28.32
CA HIS A 232 -24.33 -15.42 -29.41
C HIS A 232 -23.78 -14.00 -29.55
N PHE A 233 -22.48 -13.89 -29.86
CA PHE A 233 -21.77 -12.60 -29.83
C PHE A 233 -21.74 -11.81 -31.15
N PHE A 234 -22.35 -12.30 -32.23
CA PHE A 234 -22.31 -11.61 -33.53
C PHE A 234 -23.45 -10.61 -33.75
N PHE A 235 -24.58 -10.73 -33.04
CA PHE A 235 -25.80 -10.00 -33.37
C PHE A 235 -25.85 -8.53 -32.88
N PRO A 236 -25.44 -8.17 -31.64
CA PRO A 236 -25.60 -6.80 -31.14
C PRO A 236 -24.58 -5.81 -31.74
N PHE A 237 -23.37 -6.26 -32.07
CA PHE A 237 -22.35 -5.43 -32.72
C PHE A 237 -22.75 -5.04 -34.16
N LEU A 238 -23.30 -6.00 -34.92
CA LEU A 238 -23.82 -5.74 -36.26
C LEU A 238 -25.07 -4.86 -36.23
N LEU A 239 -25.92 -4.98 -35.20
CA LEU A 239 -27.09 -4.11 -35.02
C LEU A 239 -26.67 -2.65 -34.80
N GLY A 240 -25.62 -2.41 -34.01
CA GLY A 240 -25.07 -1.09 -33.76
C GLY A 240 -24.52 -0.43 -35.04
N LEU A 241 -23.74 -1.18 -35.84
CA LEU A 241 -23.24 -0.68 -37.12
C LEU A 241 -24.36 -0.43 -38.15
N ALA A 242 -25.38 -1.29 -38.18
CA ALA A 242 -26.54 -1.13 -39.05
C ALA A 242 -27.36 0.13 -38.70
N LEU A 243 -27.58 0.41 -37.41
CA LEU A 243 -28.27 1.62 -36.94
C LEU A 243 -27.51 2.90 -37.31
N ILE A 244 -26.19 2.91 -37.15
CA ILE A 244 -25.33 4.04 -37.54
C ILE A 244 -25.41 4.29 -39.06
N SER A 245 -25.41 3.22 -39.88
CA SER A 245 -25.55 3.34 -41.32
C SER A 245 -26.90 3.94 -41.75
N PHE A 246 -27.97 3.66 -40.99
CA PHE A 246 -29.30 4.20 -41.24
C PHE A 246 -29.41 5.68 -40.89
N ILE A 247 -28.73 6.12 -39.82
CA ILE A 247 -28.71 7.51 -39.38
C ILE A 247 -27.90 8.36 -40.37
N ILE A 248 -26.75 7.87 -40.85
CA ILE A 248 -25.90 8.58 -41.83
C ILE A 248 -26.62 8.72 -43.18
N ARG A 249 -27.42 7.73 -43.60
CA ARG A 249 -28.20 7.81 -44.84
C ARG A 249 -29.30 8.88 -44.82
N LYS A 250 -29.87 9.21 -43.65
CA LYS A 250 -30.93 10.22 -43.54
C LYS A 250 -30.42 11.68 -43.47
N VAL A 251 -29.11 11.90 -43.39
CA VAL A 251 -28.50 13.25 -43.31
C VAL A 251 -28.14 13.84 -44.69
N LYS A 252 -28.29 13.07 -45.78
CA LYS A 252 -28.33 13.62 -47.15
C LYS A 252 -29.78 13.71 -47.63
N ILE A 253 -30.38 14.88 -47.51
CA ILE A 253 -31.30 15.57 -48.44
C ILE A 253 -31.83 16.84 -47.74
N SER A 254 -31.80 17.95 -48.49
CA SER A 254 -32.01 19.37 -48.14
C SER A 254 -30.77 20.10 -47.65
#